data_AF-A0A7X9QU61-F1
#
_entry.id   AF-A0A7X9QU61-F1
#
_cell.length_a   1.000
_cell.length_b   1.000
_cell.length_c   1.000
_cell.angle_alpha   90.00
_cell.angle_beta   90.00
_cell.angle_gamma   90.00
#
_symmetry.space_group_name_H-M   'P 1'
#
loop_
_entity.id
_entity.type
_entity.pdbx_description
1 polymer ?
#
loop_
_entity_poly.entity_id
_entity_poly.type
_entity_poly.pdbx_seq_one_letter_code
_entity_poly.pdbx_strand_id
1 'polypeptide(L)'
;MTEKNNHQYVVSKEDWSLHRKGHDDQQRHQEKVQEAIKNNLPELITEESIIMSNGREVVKIPIRSLDEYKIRYNYDKNKHVGQGDGESQIGDVIARDGSNAQKGPGKGQGAGDQAGEDYFEAEVSLMELEEALFKQLELPNLQRKEQNEELVENIEFNDIRKTGLMGNIDKKRTMMTAFKRNAMQGTPGFHPIYREDLKFKTWNEVVKPESKAVVLAMMDTSGSMGIWEKYMARSFFFWMTRFLRTKYETVEIEFIAHHTEAKVVSEEDFFTRGESGGTICSSAYRKALELVNEKYDPKRYNIYPFHFSDGDNLTSDNARCVKLVEELMKVSNMFGYGEVNQYNRHSTLMTAYKNIKHEQFRYYILKQKADVFHAMKSFFKQEEDNGKMYA
;
A
#
# COMPACT_ATOMS: atom_id res chain seq x y z
N MET A 1 64.03 -33.52 -8.08
CA MET A 1 63.13 -33.30 -9.23
C MET A 1 61.74 -33.60 -8.73
N THR A 2 60.90 -32.58 -8.57
CA THR A 2 59.56 -32.71 -7.98
C THR A 2 58.54 -32.14 -8.95
N GLU A 3 57.50 -32.94 -9.16
CA GLU A 3 56.47 -32.85 -10.19
C GLU A 3 55.69 -31.54 -10.15
N LYS A 4 55.46 -30.92 -11.31
CA LYS A 4 54.40 -29.91 -11.49
C LYS A 4 53.19 -30.57 -12.13
N ASN A 5 52.20 -30.81 -11.29
CA ASN A 5 50.91 -31.37 -11.62
C ASN A 5 50.14 -30.39 -12.53
N ASN A 6 50.07 -30.70 -13.82
CA ASN A 6 49.45 -29.83 -14.83
C ASN A 6 47.97 -30.22 -14.97
N HIS A 7 47.13 -29.79 -14.03
CA HIS A 7 45.69 -29.98 -14.13
C HIS A 7 45.10 -29.01 -15.15
N GLN A 8 44.78 -29.49 -16.35
CA GLN A 8 43.96 -28.77 -17.32
C GLN A 8 42.52 -28.72 -16.81
N TYR A 9 42.12 -27.58 -16.24
CA TYR A 9 40.72 -27.31 -15.97
C TYR A 9 40.04 -26.91 -17.27
N VAL A 10 39.11 -27.74 -17.74
CA VAL A 10 38.14 -27.33 -18.77
C VAL A 10 37.07 -26.52 -18.07
N VAL A 11 37.12 -25.20 -18.20
CA VAL A 11 36.03 -24.32 -17.76
C VAL A 11 34.97 -24.34 -18.87
N SER A 12 34.03 -25.28 -18.78
CA SER A 12 32.83 -25.25 -19.61
C SER A 12 31.89 -24.17 -19.08
N LYS A 13 31.72 -23.09 -19.83
CA LYS A 13 30.70 -22.08 -19.56
C LYS A 13 29.43 -22.54 -20.27
N GLU A 14 28.54 -23.20 -19.55
CA GLU A 14 27.20 -23.51 -20.06
C GLU A 14 26.46 -22.19 -20.31
N ASP A 15 25.95 -22.01 -21.53
CA ASP A 15 25.20 -20.82 -21.89
C ASP A 15 23.75 -20.96 -21.40
N TRP A 16 23.53 -20.55 -20.15
CA TRP A 16 22.22 -20.55 -19.51
C TRP A 16 21.23 -19.57 -20.15
N SER A 17 21.62 -18.81 -21.19
CA SER A 17 20.70 -17.93 -21.93
C SER A 17 19.55 -18.69 -22.58
N LEU A 18 19.75 -19.96 -22.96
CA LEU A 18 18.73 -20.82 -23.59
C LEU A 18 17.82 -21.55 -22.58
N HIS A 19 18.16 -21.58 -21.29
CA HIS A 19 17.43 -22.32 -20.25
C HIS A 19 16.88 -21.39 -19.15
N ARG A 20 16.39 -20.21 -19.53
CA ARG A 20 15.73 -19.27 -18.59
C ARG A 20 14.33 -19.68 -18.16
N LYS A 21 13.81 -20.82 -18.64
CA LYS A 21 12.45 -21.27 -18.38
C LYS A 21 12.07 -21.22 -16.89
N GLY A 22 12.97 -21.62 -15.98
CA GLY A 22 12.70 -21.54 -14.53
C GLY A 22 12.56 -20.10 -14.01
N HIS A 23 13.40 -19.18 -14.50
CA HIS A 23 13.30 -17.75 -14.15
C HIS A 23 12.05 -17.11 -14.77
N ASP A 24 11.73 -17.44 -16.03
CA ASP A 24 10.56 -16.93 -16.73
C ASP A 24 9.26 -17.46 -16.10
N ASP A 25 9.23 -18.72 -15.68
CA ASP A 25 8.11 -19.33 -14.97
C ASP A 25 7.97 -18.74 -13.55
N GLN A 26 9.08 -18.46 -12.87
CA GLN A 26 9.08 -17.74 -11.58
C GLN A 26 8.54 -16.32 -11.73
N GLN A 27 8.94 -15.58 -12.77
CA GLN A 27 8.41 -14.25 -13.06
C GLN A 27 6.91 -14.32 -13.35
N ARG A 28 6.47 -15.26 -14.18
CA ARG A 28 5.04 -15.47 -14.46
C ARG A 28 4.25 -15.84 -13.20
N HIS A 29 4.83 -16.65 -12.32
CA HIS A 29 4.21 -16.97 -11.03
C HIS A 29 4.07 -15.71 -10.17
N GLN A 30 5.13 -14.90 -10.05
CA GLN A 30 5.09 -13.63 -9.33
C GLN A 30 4.05 -12.67 -9.92
N GLU A 31 3.96 -12.56 -11.24
CA GLU A 31 2.94 -11.75 -11.92
C GLU A 31 1.52 -12.24 -11.60
N LYS A 32 1.28 -13.56 -11.62
CA LYS A 32 -0.02 -14.14 -11.25
C LYS A 32 -0.36 -13.93 -9.78
N VAL A 33 0.62 -14.03 -8.88
CA VAL A 33 0.45 -13.72 -7.45
C VAL A 33 0.06 -12.26 -7.29
N GLN A 34 0.77 -11.33 -7.95
CA GLN A 34 0.44 -9.90 -7.91
C GLN A 34 -0.95 -9.60 -8.50
N GLU A 35 -1.34 -10.27 -9.58
CA GLU A 35 -2.66 -10.13 -10.18
C GLU A 35 -3.76 -10.68 -9.24
N ALA A 36 -3.53 -11.84 -8.62
CA ALA A 36 -4.44 -12.43 -7.64
C ALA A 36 -4.59 -11.53 -6.40
N ILE A 37 -3.48 -10.98 -5.90
CA ILE A 37 -3.49 -9.97 -4.83
C ILE A 37 -4.34 -8.78 -5.26
N LYS A 38 -4.10 -8.20 -6.44
CA LYS A 38 -4.82 -7.01 -6.91
C LYS A 38 -6.32 -7.25 -7.08
N ASN A 39 -6.71 -8.42 -7.56
CA ASN A 39 -8.11 -8.77 -7.78
C ASN A 39 -8.85 -9.04 -6.45
N ASN A 40 -8.18 -9.66 -5.48
CA ASN A 40 -8.76 -10.01 -4.18
C ASN A 40 -8.45 -8.99 -3.08
N LEU A 41 -7.72 -7.92 -3.39
CA LEU A 41 -7.26 -6.90 -2.42
C LEU A 41 -8.41 -6.33 -1.55
N PRO A 42 -9.60 -5.99 -2.10
CA PRO A 42 -10.69 -5.47 -1.30
C PRO A 42 -11.18 -6.46 -0.23
N GLU A 43 -11.13 -7.76 -0.50
CA GLU A 43 -11.57 -8.80 0.42
C GLU A 43 -10.49 -9.06 1.48
N LEU A 44 -9.23 -9.20 1.06
CA LEU A 44 -8.08 -9.50 1.92
C LEU A 44 -7.85 -8.44 3.00
N ILE A 45 -7.94 -7.15 2.64
CA ILE A 45 -7.79 -6.02 3.58
C ILE A 45 -8.82 -6.08 4.72
N THR A 46 -9.94 -6.75 4.48
CA THR A 46 -11.06 -6.80 5.41
C THR A 46 -11.18 -8.14 6.11
N GLU A 47 -10.12 -8.94 6.10
CA GLU A 47 -9.99 -10.12 6.93
C GLU A 47 -9.63 -9.76 8.38
N GLU A 48 -10.38 -10.36 9.31
CA GLU A 48 -10.28 -10.04 10.73
C GLU A 48 -8.96 -10.53 11.34
N SER A 49 -8.39 -11.61 10.78
CA SER A 49 -7.05 -12.12 11.10
C SER A 49 -5.97 -11.05 10.97
N ILE A 50 -6.04 -10.19 9.95
CA ILE A 50 -5.02 -9.17 9.70
C ILE A 50 -5.10 -8.04 10.73
N ILE A 51 -6.31 -7.65 11.15
CA ILE A 51 -6.53 -6.53 12.06
C ILE A 51 -6.25 -6.92 13.51
N MET A 52 -6.51 -8.18 13.87
CA MET A 52 -6.36 -8.71 15.23
C MET A 52 -4.96 -9.27 15.50
N SER A 53 -4.11 -9.45 14.47
CA SER A 53 -2.78 -10.06 14.62
C SER A 53 -1.63 -9.05 14.62
N ASN A 54 -0.61 -9.34 15.43
CA ASN A 54 0.59 -8.50 15.62
C ASN A 54 1.61 -8.64 14.46
N GLY A 55 1.16 -8.52 13.21
CA GLY A 55 2.02 -8.28 12.05
C GLY A 55 2.92 -9.42 11.57
N ARG A 56 2.64 -10.69 11.95
CA ARG A 56 3.45 -11.85 11.56
C ARG A 56 2.69 -12.94 10.79
N GLU A 57 1.47 -12.68 10.37
CA GLU A 57 0.68 -13.68 9.66
C GLU A 57 0.89 -13.62 8.15
N VAL A 58 0.87 -14.83 7.58
CA VAL A 58 0.94 -15.10 6.14
C VAL A 58 -0.49 -15.35 5.70
N VAL A 59 -0.97 -14.58 4.73
CA VAL A 59 -2.33 -14.69 4.19
C VAL A 59 -2.30 -15.64 3.00
N LYS A 60 -3.22 -16.61 2.96
CA LYS A 60 -3.27 -17.59 1.89
C LYS A 60 -4.25 -17.16 0.81
N ILE A 61 -3.76 -16.96 -0.40
CA ILE A 61 -4.58 -16.57 -1.56
C ILE A 61 -4.69 -17.75 -2.52
N PRO A 62 -5.91 -18.17 -2.91
CA PRO A 62 -6.07 -19.19 -3.93
C PRO A 62 -5.65 -18.63 -5.29
N ILE A 63 -4.68 -19.28 -5.94
CA ILE A 63 -4.24 -18.98 -7.30
C ILE A 63 -4.67 -20.13 -8.19
N ARG A 64 -5.23 -19.77 -9.36
CA ARG A 64 -5.49 -20.71 -10.44
C ARG A 64 -4.16 -21.20 -11.00
N SER A 65 -3.82 -22.45 -10.70
CA SER A 65 -2.74 -23.13 -11.39
C SER A 65 -3.28 -23.78 -12.65
N LEU A 66 -2.44 -23.85 -13.67
CA LEU A 66 -2.68 -24.73 -14.81
C LEU A 66 -1.86 -25.98 -14.55
N ASP A 67 -2.51 -27.14 -14.51
CA ASP A 67 -1.81 -28.40 -14.42
C ASP A 67 -0.88 -28.56 -15.63
N GLU A 68 0.38 -28.89 -15.36
CA GLU A 68 1.28 -29.31 -16.42
C GLU A 68 0.76 -30.62 -17.04
N TYR A 69 0.80 -30.69 -18.36
CA TYR A 69 0.46 -31.91 -19.08
C TYR A 69 1.41 -33.04 -18.66
N LYS A 70 0.88 -34.05 -17.95
CA LYS A 70 1.62 -35.26 -17.62
C LYS A 70 1.54 -36.22 -18.81
N ILE A 71 2.69 -36.49 -19.43
CA ILE A 71 2.79 -37.58 -20.40
C ILE A 71 2.59 -38.88 -19.63
N ARG A 72 1.46 -39.54 -19.87
CA ARG A 72 1.20 -40.89 -19.35
C ARG A 72 1.55 -41.90 -20.42
N TYR A 73 2.17 -43.00 -20.02
CA TYR A 73 2.31 -44.14 -20.91
C TYR A 73 0.92 -44.65 -21.26
N ASN A 74 0.62 -44.68 -22.55
CA ASN A 74 -0.56 -45.38 -23.03
C ASN A 74 -0.28 -46.88 -22.91
N TYR A 75 -1.01 -47.56 -22.03
CA TYR A 75 -0.87 -49.01 -21.83
C TYR A 75 -1.62 -49.82 -22.90
N ASP A 76 -2.43 -49.16 -23.74
CA ASP A 76 -3.10 -49.81 -24.86
C ASP A 76 -2.12 -50.00 -26.02
N LYS A 77 -1.92 -51.27 -26.39
CA LYS A 77 -1.01 -51.69 -27.48
C LYS A 77 -1.52 -51.34 -28.89
N ASN A 78 -2.65 -50.65 -29.01
CA ASN A 78 -3.24 -50.30 -30.30
C ASN A 78 -2.75 -48.92 -30.75
N LYS A 79 -2.11 -48.87 -31.92
CA LYS A 79 -1.78 -47.61 -32.60
C LYS A 79 -3.09 -46.95 -33.05
N HIS A 80 -3.55 -45.96 -32.31
CA HIS A 80 -4.65 -45.10 -32.75
C HIS A 80 -4.09 -43.98 -33.62
N VAL A 81 -4.63 -43.82 -34.83
CA VAL A 81 -4.40 -42.66 -35.69
C VAL A 81 -5.63 -41.79 -35.56
N GLY A 82 -5.50 -40.62 -34.93
CA GLY A 82 -6.57 -39.63 -34.90
C GLY A 82 -6.61 -38.89 -36.23
N GLN A 83 -7.62 -39.16 -37.06
CA GLN A 83 -7.88 -38.42 -38.28
C GLN A 83 -9.02 -37.44 -38.01
N GLY A 84 -8.78 -36.13 -38.15
CA GLY A 84 -9.81 -35.11 -38.06
C GLY A 84 -10.53 -34.93 -39.39
N ASP A 85 -11.81 -34.53 -39.34
CA ASP A 85 -12.68 -34.37 -40.53
C ASP A 85 -12.40 -33.09 -41.35
N GLY A 86 -11.29 -32.39 -41.09
CA GLY A 86 -10.80 -31.29 -41.94
C GLY A 86 -11.25 -29.87 -41.54
N GLU A 87 -12.15 -29.70 -40.57
CA GLU A 87 -12.59 -28.39 -40.07
C GLU A 87 -12.24 -28.14 -38.58
N SER A 88 -11.12 -28.66 -38.09
CA SER A 88 -10.74 -28.51 -36.68
C SER A 88 -10.11 -27.16 -36.36
N GLN A 89 -10.50 -26.54 -35.25
CA GLN A 89 -9.86 -25.34 -34.70
C GLN A 89 -8.88 -25.68 -33.57
N ILE A 90 -7.97 -24.74 -33.26
CA ILE A 90 -7.00 -24.88 -32.18
C ILE A 90 -7.77 -24.97 -30.84
N GLY A 91 -7.79 -26.16 -30.24
CA GLY A 91 -8.50 -26.45 -28.99
C GLY A 91 -9.50 -27.63 -29.08
N ASP A 92 -9.81 -28.13 -30.28
CA ASP A 92 -10.76 -29.22 -30.45
C ASP A 92 -10.22 -30.59 -29.99
N VAL A 93 -11.07 -31.35 -29.31
CA VAL A 93 -10.75 -32.70 -28.82
C VAL A 93 -11.19 -33.73 -29.86
N ILE A 94 -10.22 -34.35 -30.54
CA ILE A 94 -10.44 -35.26 -31.67
C ILE A 94 -11.00 -36.63 -31.23
N ALA A 95 -10.68 -37.10 -30.02
CA ALA A 95 -11.29 -38.28 -29.41
C ALA A 95 -11.04 -38.29 -27.88
N ARG A 96 -11.99 -38.83 -27.11
CA ARG A 96 -11.79 -39.21 -25.70
C ARG A 96 -11.95 -40.72 -25.58
N ASP A 97 -11.04 -41.35 -24.85
CA ASP A 97 -11.08 -42.79 -24.60
C ASP A 97 -12.07 -43.10 -23.47
N GLY A 98 -12.98 -44.06 -23.71
CA GLY A 98 -13.85 -44.64 -22.69
C GLY A 98 -15.29 -44.09 -22.55
N SER A 99 -16.23 -44.99 -22.87
CA SER A 99 -17.65 -45.05 -22.47
C SER A 99 -18.70 -44.23 -23.24
N ASN A 100 -19.31 -44.91 -24.21
CA ASN A 100 -20.72 -44.76 -24.55
C ASN A 100 -21.58 -44.98 -23.28
N ALA A 101 -22.12 -43.90 -22.71
CA ALA A 101 -23.29 -43.95 -21.84
C ALA A 101 -24.24 -42.80 -22.23
N GLN A 102 -25.45 -43.18 -22.64
CA GLN A 102 -26.54 -42.30 -23.05
C GLN A 102 -26.81 -41.18 -22.02
N LYS A 103 -26.77 -39.92 -22.46
CA LYS A 103 -27.32 -38.78 -21.71
C LYS A 103 -28.85 -38.85 -21.75
N GLY A 104 -29.47 -39.32 -20.67
CA GLY A 104 -30.85 -39.01 -20.34
C GLY A 104 -30.93 -37.63 -19.63
N PRO A 105 -31.97 -36.81 -19.86
CA PRO A 105 -32.09 -35.49 -19.24
C PRO A 105 -32.59 -35.61 -17.79
N GLY A 106 -31.68 -35.51 -16.82
CA GLY A 106 -31.99 -35.42 -15.40
C GLY A 106 -32.18 -33.98 -14.93
N LYS A 107 -33.44 -33.60 -14.66
CA LYS A 107 -33.78 -32.46 -13.79
C LYS A 107 -33.40 -32.80 -12.35
N GLY A 108 -32.53 -32.00 -11.73
CA GLY A 108 -32.26 -32.06 -10.29
C GLY A 108 -31.32 -30.96 -9.83
N GLN A 109 -31.69 -30.22 -8.78
CA GLN A 109 -30.77 -29.42 -7.96
C GLN A 109 -29.87 -30.38 -7.19
N GLY A 110 -28.73 -30.73 -7.76
CA GLY A 110 -27.65 -31.49 -7.12
C GLY A 110 -26.31 -30.88 -7.52
N ALA A 111 -25.31 -30.99 -6.65
CA ALA A 111 -23.96 -30.50 -6.93
C ALA A 111 -23.47 -31.01 -8.29
N GLY A 112 -22.98 -30.10 -9.13
CA GLY A 112 -22.61 -30.40 -10.50
C GLY A 112 -21.51 -31.47 -10.56
N ASP A 113 -21.67 -32.43 -11.47
CA ASP A 113 -20.75 -33.55 -11.71
C ASP A 113 -19.49 -33.14 -12.51
N GLN A 114 -19.17 -31.84 -12.49
CA GLN A 114 -17.95 -31.30 -13.10
C GLN A 114 -16.88 -31.28 -12.01
N ALA A 115 -15.71 -31.87 -12.30
CA ALA A 115 -14.55 -31.75 -11.44
C ALA A 115 -14.30 -30.27 -11.16
N GLY A 116 -14.25 -29.88 -9.88
CA GLY A 116 -13.86 -28.53 -9.48
C GLY A 116 -12.45 -28.24 -9.99
N GLU A 117 -12.18 -26.97 -10.28
CA GLU A 117 -10.82 -26.55 -10.61
C GLU A 117 -9.94 -26.64 -9.35
N ASP A 118 -8.78 -27.26 -9.45
CA ASP A 118 -7.80 -27.32 -8.35
C ASP A 118 -7.14 -25.93 -8.18
N TYR A 119 -7.25 -25.36 -6.98
CA TYR A 119 -6.63 -24.08 -6.62
C TYR A 119 -5.39 -24.35 -5.75
N PHE A 120 -4.30 -23.64 -6.01
CA PHE A 120 -3.11 -23.67 -5.16
C PHE A 120 -3.15 -22.47 -4.21
N GLU A 121 -2.93 -22.71 -2.93
CA GLU A 121 -2.81 -21.64 -1.93
C GLU A 121 -1.40 -21.05 -2.01
N ALA A 122 -1.29 -19.79 -2.42
CA ALA A 122 -0.04 -19.05 -2.30
C ALA A 122 -0.02 -18.28 -0.98
N GLU A 123 1.10 -18.36 -0.30
CA GLU A 123 1.39 -17.64 0.92
C GLU A 123 1.88 -16.23 0.59
N VAL A 124 1.11 -15.22 0.98
CA VAL A 124 1.41 -13.80 0.75
C VAL A 124 1.68 -13.12 2.08
N SER A 125 2.74 -12.31 2.11
CA SER A 125 3.10 -11.54 3.29
C SER A 125 2.24 -10.29 3.44
N LEU A 126 2.03 -9.84 4.68
CA LEU A 126 1.35 -8.58 4.95
C LEU A 126 2.03 -7.38 4.27
N MET A 127 3.36 -7.41 4.15
CA MET A 127 4.14 -6.35 3.52
C MET A 127 3.84 -6.21 2.02
N GLU A 128 3.63 -7.33 1.31
CA GLU A 128 3.23 -7.30 -0.11
C GLU A 128 1.82 -6.75 -0.30
N LEU A 129 0.90 -7.06 0.62
CA LEU A 129 -0.45 -6.47 0.62
C LEU A 129 -0.41 -4.97 0.86
N GLU A 130 0.41 -4.53 1.82
CA GLU A 130 0.65 -3.13 2.12
C GLU A 130 1.22 -2.38 0.92
N GLU A 131 2.26 -2.92 0.27
CA GLU A 131 2.86 -2.29 -0.91
C GLU A 131 1.84 -2.15 -2.04
N ALA A 132 1.06 -3.21 -2.31
CA ALA A 132 0.02 -3.20 -3.34
C ALA A 132 -1.09 -2.16 -3.04
N LEU A 133 -1.47 -2.01 -1.77
CA LEU A 133 -2.47 -1.04 -1.31
C LEU A 133 -1.93 0.39 -1.34
N PHE A 134 -0.81 0.66 -0.68
CA PHE A 134 -0.26 1.99 -0.45
C PHE A 134 0.27 2.65 -1.72
N LYS A 135 0.64 1.85 -2.74
CA LYS A 135 1.00 2.36 -4.07
C LYS A 135 -0.10 3.22 -4.70
N GLN A 136 -1.36 3.01 -4.33
CA GLN A 136 -2.51 3.75 -4.87
C GLN A 136 -2.99 4.90 -3.97
N LEU A 137 -2.38 5.11 -2.79
CA LEU A 137 -2.88 6.04 -1.77
C LEU A 137 -1.90 7.19 -1.51
N GLU A 138 -2.43 8.41 -1.43
CA GLU A 138 -1.71 9.64 -1.10
C GLU A 138 -2.55 10.56 -0.22
N LEU A 139 -1.90 11.33 0.65
CA LEU A 139 -2.57 12.42 1.37
C LEU A 139 -3.02 13.48 0.35
N PRO A 140 -4.33 13.72 0.21
CA PRO A 140 -4.83 14.73 -0.73
C PRO A 140 -4.52 16.13 -0.21
N ASN A 141 -4.41 17.11 -1.10
CA ASN A 141 -4.26 18.53 -0.72
C ASN A 141 -3.10 18.80 0.24
N LEU A 142 -1.99 18.05 0.14
CA LEU A 142 -0.81 18.26 0.96
C LEU A 142 -0.14 19.57 0.57
N GLN A 143 -0.26 20.59 1.41
CA GLN A 143 0.30 21.91 1.14
C GLN A 143 1.67 22.06 1.77
N ARG A 144 2.54 22.81 1.10
CA ARG A 144 3.81 23.27 1.68
C ARG A 144 3.51 24.32 2.76
N LYS A 145 3.68 23.93 4.02
CA LYS A 145 3.49 24.79 5.19
C LYS A 145 4.80 25.46 5.61
N GLU A 146 4.72 26.41 6.55
CA GLU A 146 5.91 27.09 7.07
C GLU A 146 6.89 26.08 7.66
N GLN A 147 8.13 26.10 7.13
CA GLN A 147 9.21 25.19 7.50
C GLN A 147 9.56 25.40 8.96
N ASN A 148 9.39 24.36 9.80
CA ASN A 148 9.87 24.45 11.19
C ASN A 148 11.20 23.74 11.40
N GLU A 149 11.53 22.67 10.66
CA GLU A 149 12.74 21.88 10.95
C GLU A 149 13.34 21.30 9.67
N GLU A 150 14.60 21.66 9.40
CA GLU A 150 15.41 21.09 8.32
C GLU A 150 15.85 19.67 8.72
N LEU A 151 15.15 18.64 8.22
CA LEU A 151 15.61 17.27 8.35
C LEU A 151 16.57 16.94 7.20
N VAL A 152 17.78 16.48 7.55
CA VAL A 152 18.77 15.98 6.60
C VAL A 152 18.43 14.51 6.31
N GLU A 153 17.75 14.23 5.20
CA GLU A 153 17.35 12.86 4.83
C GLU A 153 18.55 12.02 4.37
N ASN A 154 19.42 12.58 3.52
CA ASN A 154 20.44 11.80 2.83
C ASN A 154 21.73 12.58 2.60
N ILE A 155 22.83 11.83 2.73
CA ILE A 155 24.21 12.27 2.49
C ILE A 155 24.60 11.77 1.10
N GLU A 156 24.50 12.63 0.08
CA GLU A 156 24.94 12.27 -1.27
C GLU A 156 26.37 12.74 -1.54
N PHE A 157 27.25 11.81 -1.91
CA PHE A 157 28.65 12.09 -2.27
C PHE A 157 28.78 12.58 -3.73
N ASN A 158 28.23 13.76 -4.02
CA ASN A 158 28.20 14.30 -5.37
C ASN A 158 29.26 15.38 -5.64
N ASP A 159 29.93 15.90 -4.62
CA ASP A 159 30.89 17.01 -4.76
C ASP A 159 32.35 16.56 -4.59
N ILE A 160 33.26 17.25 -5.28
CA ILE A 160 34.69 16.98 -5.24
C ILE A 160 35.46 18.25 -4.96
N ARG A 161 36.11 18.27 -3.80
CA ARG A 161 36.87 19.43 -3.33
C ARG A 161 38.37 19.16 -3.36
N LYS A 162 39.17 20.23 -3.43
CA LYS A 162 40.63 20.17 -3.35
C LYS A 162 41.14 20.00 -1.91
N THR A 163 40.28 20.23 -0.93
CA THR A 163 40.57 20.18 0.51
C THR A 163 39.46 19.41 1.23
N GLY A 164 39.81 18.52 2.14
CA GLY A 164 38.86 17.72 2.90
C GLY A 164 39.54 16.78 3.89
N LEU A 165 38.74 15.95 4.54
CA LEU A 165 39.21 14.92 5.47
C LEU A 165 40.00 13.83 4.72
N MET A 166 41.18 13.44 5.22
CA MET A 166 42.05 12.44 4.58
C MET A 166 41.36 11.09 4.34
N GLY A 167 40.35 10.73 5.13
CA GLY A 167 39.54 9.52 4.94
C GLY A 167 38.74 9.50 3.62
N ASN A 168 38.41 10.67 3.06
CA ASN A 168 37.54 10.79 1.89
C ASN A 168 38.28 11.10 0.58
N ILE A 169 39.58 10.83 0.53
CA ILE A 169 40.35 11.03 -0.71
C ILE A 169 39.82 10.12 -1.81
N ASP A 170 39.45 10.72 -2.94
CA ASP A 170 39.24 9.98 -4.19
C ASP A 170 40.60 9.63 -4.78
N LYS A 171 41.07 8.41 -4.46
CA LYS A 171 42.38 7.89 -4.90
C LYS A 171 42.51 7.92 -6.42
N LYS A 172 41.46 7.53 -7.15
CA LYS A 172 41.48 7.45 -8.62
C LYS A 172 41.62 8.82 -9.24
N ARG A 173 40.80 9.79 -8.82
CA ARG A 173 40.87 11.17 -9.35
C ARG A 173 42.14 11.90 -8.93
N THR A 174 42.63 11.64 -7.71
CA THR A 174 43.91 12.17 -7.23
C THR A 174 45.07 11.68 -8.09
N MET A 175 45.17 10.36 -8.30
CA MET A 175 46.21 9.78 -9.17
C MET A 175 46.11 10.30 -10.61
N MET A 176 44.91 10.41 -11.16
CA MET A 176 44.71 10.96 -12.52
C MET A 176 45.11 12.44 -12.62
N THR A 177 44.90 13.23 -11.57
CA THR A 177 45.31 14.64 -11.55
C THR A 177 46.83 14.76 -11.49
N ALA A 178 47.48 13.98 -10.62
CA ALA A 178 48.94 13.90 -10.54
C ALA A 178 49.55 13.44 -11.87
N PHE A 179 48.98 12.41 -12.49
CA PHE A 179 49.42 11.92 -13.80
C PHE A 179 49.33 13.00 -14.88
N LYS A 180 48.20 13.71 -14.97
CA LYS A 180 48.03 14.81 -15.93
C LYS A 180 49.06 15.92 -15.70
N ARG A 181 49.31 16.32 -14.45
CA ARG A 181 50.31 17.34 -14.11
C ARG A 181 51.72 16.89 -14.48
N ASN A 182 52.10 15.67 -14.12
CA ASN A 182 53.43 15.12 -14.42
C ASN A 182 53.64 14.94 -15.93
N ALA A 183 52.61 14.51 -16.67
CA ALA A 183 52.63 14.43 -18.13
C ALA A 183 52.81 15.81 -18.78
N MET A 184 52.19 16.87 -18.26
CA MET A 184 52.41 18.25 -18.73
C MET A 184 53.84 18.74 -18.45
N GLN A 185 54.49 18.22 -17.40
CA GLN A 185 55.89 18.52 -17.07
C GLN A 185 56.89 17.63 -17.81
N GLY A 186 56.43 16.74 -18.70
CA GLY A 186 57.26 15.90 -19.56
C GLY A 186 57.63 14.53 -18.96
N THR A 187 57.20 14.23 -17.74
CA THR A 187 57.49 12.95 -17.06
C THR A 187 56.18 12.23 -16.73
N PRO A 188 55.52 11.55 -17.69
CA PRO A 188 54.25 10.88 -17.43
C PRO A 188 54.40 9.79 -16.35
N GLY A 189 53.75 9.98 -15.21
CA GLY A 189 53.83 9.08 -14.07
C GLY A 189 52.89 9.47 -12.95
N PHE A 190 52.54 8.53 -12.07
CA PHE A 190 51.63 8.77 -10.94
C PHE A 190 52.32 9.39 -9.72
N HIS A 191 53.65 9.49 -9.73
CA HIS A 191 54.46 10.01 -8.63
C HIS A 191 55.45 11.05 -9.18
N PRO A 192 55.77 12.13 -8.43
CA PRO A 192 55.26 12.50 -7.11
C PRO A 192 53.80 13.00 -7.13
N ILE A 193 53.07 12.81 -6.02
CA ILE A 193 51.74 13.38 -5.77
C ILE A 193 51.90 14.57 -4.82
N TYR A 194 51.43 15.74 -5.22
CA TYR A 194 51.45 16.93 -4.35
C TYR A 194 50.08 17.20 -3.73
N ARG A 195 50.04 18.07 -2.72
CA ARG A 195 48.79 18.46 -2.06
C ARG A 195 47.74 19.04 -3.03
N GLU A 196 48.19 19.68 -4.10
CA GLU A 196 47.32 20.27 -5.14
C GLU A 196 46.59 19.22 -5.99
N ASP A 197 47.16 18.01 -6.06
CA ASP A 197 46.59 16.89 -6.81
C ASP A 197 45.47 16.17 -6.02
N LEU A 198 45.38 16.40 -4.71
CA LEU A 198 44.42 15.75 -3.83
C LEU A 198 42.98 16.16 -4.20
N LYS A 199 42.14 15.14 -4.38
CA LYS A 199 40.71 15.28 -4.58
C LYS A 199 39.98 14.54 -3.46
N PHE A 200 39.05 15.22 -2.82
CA PHE A 200 38.26 14.68 -1.72
C PHE A 200 36.80 14.56 -2.17
N LYS A 201 36.17 13.43 -1.89
CA LYS A 201 34.71 13.29 -2.01
C LYS A 201 34.08 14.03 -0.84
N THR A 202 33.24 14.99 -1.15
CA THR A 202 32.43 15.71 -0.17
C THR A 202 30.98 15.30 -0.38
N TRP A 203 30.27 15.19 0.73
CA TRP A 203 28.83 15.01 0.68
C TRP A 203 28.15 16.37 0.74
N ASN A 204 27.03 16.50 0.04
CA ASN A 204 26.10 17.58 0.30
C ASN A 204 24.88 16.98 0.99
N GLU A 205 24.38 17.70 1.98
CA GLU A 205 23.13 17.38 2.64
C GLU A 205 22.01 17.90 1.74
N VAL A 206 21.14 17.00 1.29
CA VAL A 206 19.93 17.39 0.56
C VAL A 206 18.83 17.56 1.59
N VAL A 207 18.53 18.81 1.94
CA VAL A 207 17.39 19.14 2.80
C VAL A 207 16.14 19.10 1.92
N LYS A 208 15.25 18.13 2.15
CA LYS A 208 13.91 18.18 1.59
C LYS A 208 12.97 18.83 2.60
N PRO A 209 12.24 19.88 2.21
CA PRO A 209 11.22 20.45 3.08
C PRO A 209 10.04 19.49 3.16
N GLU A 210 9.98 18.71 4.24
CA GLU A 210 8.79 17.93 4.57
C GLU A 210 7.75 18.83 5.23
N SER A 211 6.50 18.69 4.80
CA SER A 211 5.37 19.41 5.39
C SER A 211 4.75 18.54 6.48
N LYS A 212 4.75 19.04 7.72
CA LYS A 212 4.12 18.33 8.83
C LYS A 212 2.62 18.18 8.57
N ALA A 213 2.07 17.05 8.96
CA ALA A 213 0.66 16.77 8.86
C ALA A 213 0.18 16.06 10.13
N VAL A 214 -1.07 16.32 10.50
CA VAL A 214 -1.75 15.64 11.60
C VAL A 214 -3.05 15.05 11.09
N VAL A 215 -3.28 13.79 11.43
CA VAL A 215 -4.51 13.07 11.14
C VAL A 215 -5.30 12.90 12.43
N LEU A 216 -6.51 13.46 12.48
CA LEU A 216 -7.40 13.36 13.64
C LEU A 216 -8.40 12.23 13.38
N ALA A 217 -8.13 11.06 13.96
CA ALA A 217 -8.94 9.87 13.83
C ALA A 217 -10.08 9.89 14.87
N MET A 218 -11.30 10.20 14.44
CA MET A 218 -12.48 10.24 15.29
C MET A 218 -13.35 9.01 15.06
N MET A 219 -13.60 8.22 16.10
CA MET A 219 -14.48 7.06 16.04
C MET A 219 -15.58 7.17 17.09
N ASP A 220 -16.80 6.93 16.64
CA ASP A 220 -17.95 6.75 17.50
C ASP A 220 -17.85 5.41 18.25
N THR A 221 -17.99 5.46 19.58
CA THR A 221 -17.94 4.30 20.46
C THR A 221 -19.28 4.05 21.14
N SER A 222 -20.35 4.70 20.67
CA SER A 222 -21.70 4.58 21.20
C SER A 222 -22.28 3.17 21.13
N GLY A 223 -23.44 3.01 21.77
CA GLY A 223 -24.17 1.75 21.80
C GLY A 223 -24.85 1.38 20.47
N SER A 224 -25.07 2.34 19.58
CA SER A 224 -25.68 2.06 18.25
C SER A 224 -24.68 1.37 17.32
N MET A 225 -23.38 1.60 17.52
CA MET A 225 -22.32 0.89 16.83
C MET A 225 -22.15 -0.55 17.34
N GLY A 226 -22.67 -1.50 16.56
CA GLY A 226 -22.52 -2.92 16.78
C GLY A 226 -21.11 -3.44 16.50
N ILE A 227 -20.96 -4.77 16.59
CA ILE A 227 -19.67 -5.45 16.34
C ILE A 227 -19.20 -5.19 14.91
N TRP A 228 -20.12 -5.24 13.95
CA TRP A 228 -19.80 -5.03 12.54
C TRP A 228 -19.41 -3.59 12.24
N GLU A 229 -20.13 -2.61 12.76
CA GLU A 229 -19.85 -1.20 12.55
C GLU A 229 -18.49 -0.81 13.15
N LYS A 230 -18.21 -1.29 14.37
CA LYS A 230 -16.90 -1.12 15.03
C LYS A 230 -15.78 -1.81 14.25
N TYR A 231 -16.04 -3.02 13.73
CA TYR A 231 -15.09 -3.74 12.90
C TYR A 231 -14.68 -2.92 11.68
N MET A 232 -15.64 -2.44 10.89
CA MET A 232 -15.38 -1.66 9.68
C MET A 232 -14.60 -0.37 9.95
N ALA A 233 -14.95 0.37 11.01
CA ALA A 233 -14.25 1.57 11.41
C ALA A 233 -12.80 1.27 11.85
N ARG A 234 -12.61 0.22 12.67
CA ARG A 234 -11.28 -0.22 13.11
C ARG A 234 -10.42 -0.71 11.94
N SER A 235 -10.98 -1.47 11.00
CA SER A 235 -10.27 -1.88 9.78
C SER A 235 -9.74 -0.66 9.04
N PHE A 236 -10.59 0.35 8.81
CA PHE A 236 -10.18 1.56 8.11
C PHE A 236 -9.04 2.28 8.83
N PHE A 237 -9.19 2.53 10.15
CA PHE A 237 -8.17 3.25 10.90
C PHE A 237 -6.86 2.45 11.03
N PHE A 238 -6.92 1.12 11.14
CA PHE A 238 -5.74 0.26 11.15
C PHE A 238 -4.93 0.36 9.86
N TRP A 239 -5.60 0.29 8.70
CA TRP A 239 -4.91 0.44 7.41
C TRP A 239 -4.43 1.87 7.17
N MET A 240 -5.18 2.86 7.64
CA MET A 240 -4.78 4.25 7.57
C MET A 240 -3.52 4.52 8.41
N THR A 241 -3.44 4.01 9.64
CA THR A 241 -2.27 4.23 10.50
C THR A 241 -1.01 3.60 9.90
N ARG A 242 -1.12 2.37 9.39
CA ARG A 242 -0.03 1.70 8.66
C ARG A 242 0.37 2.46 7.40
N PHE A 243 -0.60 2.86 6.59
CA PHE A 243 -0.37 3.66 5.37
C PHE A 243 0.44 4.93 5.68
N LEU A 244 0.01 5.70 6.68
CA LEU A 244 0.64 6.96 7.02
C LEU A 244 2.05 6.76 7.57
N ARG A 245 2.24 5.80 8.48
CA ARG A 245 3.56 5.49 9.07
C ARG A 245 4.57 4.96 8.04
N THR A 246 4.11 4.24 7.02
CA THR A 246 4.98 3.69 5.96
C THR A 246 5.36 4.74 4.93
N LYS A 247 4.45 5.66 4.57
CA LYS A 247 4.68 6.63 3.49
C LYS A 247 5.18 8.00 3.96
N TYR A 248 4.89 8.39 5.20
CA TYR A 248 5.19 9.72 5.72
C TYR A 248 5.79 9.64 7.13
N GLU A 249 7.04 10.10 7.27
CA GLU A 249 7.75 10.06 8.56
C GLU A 249 7.26 11.14 9.54
N THR A 250 6.83 12.28 9.01
CA THR A 250 6.47 13.48 9.78
C THR A 250 4.98 13.62 10.09
N VAL A 251 4.17 12.58 9.82
CA VAL A 251 2.73 12.57 10.13
C VAL A 251 2.47 12.15 11.57
N GLU A 252 1.78 13.00 12.32
CA GLU A 252 1.22 12.66 13.64
C GLU A 252 -0.21 12.14 13.51
N ILE A 253 -0.60 11.18 14.36
CA ILE A 253 -1.97 10.64 14.41
C ILE A 253 -2.49 10.80 15.82
N GLU A 254 -3.64 11.46 15.96
CA GLU A 254 -4.34 11.64 17.23
C GLU A 254 -5.68 10.92 17.19
N PHE A 255 -5.92 10.07 18.20
CA PHE A 255 -7.12 9.23 18.27
C PHE A 255 -8.14 9.84 19.23
N ILE A 256 -9.35 10.07 18.74
CA ILE A 256 -10.46 10.64 19.48
C ILE A 256 -11.61 9.63 19.48
N ALA A 257 -11.90 9.06 20.65
CA ALA A 257 -13.10 8.26 20.85
C ALA A 257 -14.22 9.16 21.40
N HIS A 258 -15.44 9.02 20.90
CA HIS A 258 -16.58 9.79 21.40
C HIS A 258 -17.85 8.96 21.53
N HIS A 259 -18.63 9.30 22.55
CA HIS A 259 -19.99 8.83 22.79
C HIS A 259 -20.84 10.06 23.14
N THR A 260 -21.16 10.27 24.42
CA THR A 260 -21.70 11.54 24.92
C THR A 260 -20.61 12.58 25.16
N GLU A 261 -19.39 12.12 25.45
CA GLU A 261 -18.19 12.95 25.63
C GLU A 261 -17.07 12.43 24.74
N ALA A 262 -16.22 13.33 24.26
CA ALA A 262 -15.06 12.99 23.44
C ALA A 262 -13.78 13.04 24.27
N LYS A 263 -12.91 12.04 24.09
CA LYS A 263 -11.63 11.93 24.79
C LYS A 263 -10.54 11.56 23.80
N VAL A 264 -9.35 12.11 24.01
CA VAL A 264 -8.14 11.66 23.32
C VAL A 264 -7.67 10.39 24.00
N VAL A 265 -7.45 9.35 23.21
CA VAL A 265 -7.09 8.01 23.68
C VAL A 265 -5.82 7.54 23.00
N SER A 266 -5.16 6.54 23.58
CA SER A 266 -4.04 5.87 22.92
C SER A 266 -4.53 5.04 21.73
N GLU A 267 -3.59 4.67 20.85
CA GLU A 267 -3.87 3.75 19.74
C GLU A 267 -4.45 2.42 20.25
N GLU A 268 -3.87 1.85 21.32
CA GLU A 268 -4.36 0.61 21.93
C GLU A 268 -5.79 0.73 22.46
N ASP A 269 -6.08 1.81 23.20
CA ASP A 269 -7.43 2.05 23.74
C ASP A 269 -8.45 2.28 22.62
N PHE A 270 -8.05 2.97 21.55
CA PHE A 270 -8.92 3.22 20.40
C PHE A 270 -9.40 1.91 19.74
N PHE A 271 -8.50 0.92 19.60
CA PHE A 271 -8.84 -0.35 18.96
C PHE A 271 -9.45 -1.41 19.90
N THR A 272 -9.22 -1.32 21.21
CA THR A 272 -9.67 -2.36 22.15
C THR A 272 -10.91 -1.98 22.95
N ARG A 273 -11.11 -0.70 23.23
CA ARG A 273 -12.14 -0.23 24.18
C ARG A 273 -13.55 -0.43 23.62
N GLY A 274 -14.42 -0.98 24.46
CA GLY A 274 -15.85 -1.06 24.21
C GLY A 274 -16.56 -0.04 25.08
N GLU A 275 -17.28 0.90 24.47
CA GLU A 275 -18.13 1.82 25.21
C GLU A 275 -19.61 1.62 24.82
N SER A 276 -20.47 2.05 25.73
CA SER A 276 -21.92 1.99 25.62
C SER A 276 -22.46 3.35 26.06
N GLY A 277 -23.44 3.88 25.32
CA GLY A 277 -23.98 5.21 25.57
C GLY A 277 -24.69 5.78 24.34
N GLY A 278 -25.27 6.97 24.51
CA GLY A 278 -25.81 7.74 23.38
C GLY A 278 -24.71 8.43 22.58
N THR A 279 -25.10 8.97 21.42
CA THR A 279 -24.18 9.59 20.46
C THR A 279 -24.38 11.10 20.42
N ILE A 280 -23.32 11.86 20.72
CA ILE A 280 -23.25 13.31 20.55
C ILE A 280 -22.01 13.64 19.73
N CYS A 281 -22.15 13.65 18.40
CA CYS A 281 -21.01 13.88 17.49
C CYS A 281 -20.36 15.26 17.65
N SER A 282 -21.10 16.28 18.11
CA SER A 282 -20.51 17.61 18.33
C SER A 282 -19.39 17.60 19.38
N SER A 283 -19.39 16.61 20.29
CA SER A 283 -18.33 16.45 21.29
C SER A 283 -16.98 16.16 20.62
N ALA A 284 -16.96 15.30 19.60
CA ALA A 284 -15.76 14.93 18.85
C ALA A 284 -15.16 16.14 18.13
N TYR A 285 -15.97 16.89 17.40
CA TYR A 285 -15.49 18.06 16.66
C TYR A 285 -15.01 19.19 17.56
N ARG A 286 -15.66 19.38 18.72
CA ARG A 286 -15.17 20.33 19.72
C ARG A 286 -13.79 19.92 20.22
N LYS A 287 -13.59 18.64 20.54
CA LYS A 287 -12.30 18.15 21.03
C LYS A 287 -11.21 18.20 19.95
N ALA A 288 -11.57 17.94 18.69
CA ALA A 288 -10.67 18.12 17.55
C ALA A 288 -10.23 19.58 17.39
N LEU A 289 -11.15 20.54 17.46
CA LEU A 289 -10.83 21.97 17.40
C LEU A 289 -9.97 22.42 18.58
N GLU A 290 -10.24 21.90 19.79
CA GLU A 290 -9.42 22.15 20.99
C GLU A 290 -7.98 21.70 20.76
N LEU A 291 -7.77 20.46 20.29
CA LEU A 291 -6.43 19.94 19.97
C LEU A 291 -5.70 20.74 18.89
N VAL A 292 -6.43 21.15 17.85
CA VAL A 292 -5.86 21.98 16.79
C VAL A 292 -5.35 23.30 17.37
N ASN A 293 -6.15 23.97 18.21
CA ASN A 293 -5.75 25.24 18.79
C ASN A 293 -4.62 25.11 19.83
N GLU A 294 -4.53 24.00 20.55
CA GLU A 294 -3.51 23.79 21.57
C GLU A 294 -2.16 23.32 21.01
N LYS A 295 -2.19 22.37 20.05
CA LYS A 295 -0.99 21.64 19.60
C LYS A 295 -0.66 21.84 18.12
N TYR A 296 -1.65 22.07 17.25
CA TYR A 296 -1.48 22.02 15.80
C TYR A 296 -1.90 23.31 15.09
N ASP A 297 -0.98 24.27 14.99
CA ASP A 297 -1.22 25.50 14.23
C ASP A 297 -1.48 25.18 12.73
N PRO A 298 -2.64 25.56 12.15
CA PRO A 298 -2.98 25.34 10.74
C PRO A 298 -2.01 25.96 9.72
N LYS A 299 -1.18 26.92 10.13
CA LYS A 299 -0.11 27.50 9.28
C LYS A 299 1.10 26.59 9.15
N ARG A 300 1.31 25.70 10.12
CA ARG A 300 2.49 24.83 10.25
C ARG A 300 2.16 23.37 9.95
N TYR A 301 0.93 22.94 10.24
CA TYR A 301 0.46 21.57 10.04
C TYR A 301 -0.63 21.51 8.97
N ASN A 302 -0.59 20.47 8.14
CA ASN A 302 -1.73 20.06 7.33
C ASN A 302 -2.65 19.17 8.19
N ILE A 303 -3.92 19.54 8.30
CA ILE A 303 -4.83 18.90 9.27
C ILE A 303 -5.88 18.08 8.50
N TYR A 304 -6.03 16.80 8.89
CA TYR A 304 -6.92 15.83 8.25
C TYR A 304 -7.83 15.12 9.26
N PRO A 305 -8.99 15.70 9.60
CA PRO A 305 -10.03 15.04 10.37
C PRO A 305 -10.74 13.94 9.57
N PHE A 306 -10.79 12.74 10.16
CA PHE A 306 -11.60 11.62 9.70
C PHE A 306 -12.56 11.19 10.79
N HIS A 307 -13.85 11.16 10.49
CA HIS A 307 -14.87 10.73 11.43
C HIS A 307 -15.65 9.53 10.91
N PHE A 308 -15.69 8.46 11.70
CA PHE A 308 -16.50 7.27 11.43
C PHE A 308 -17.61 7.11 12.47
N SER A 309 -18.83 6.90 11.99
CA SER A 309 -20.04 6.67 12.79
C SER A 309 -21.05 5.83 11.98
N ASP A 310 -22.09 5.32 12.63
CA ASP A 310 -23.21 4.61 12.01
C ASP A 310 -24.32 5.54 11.48
N GLY A 311 -24.16 6.86 11.65
CA GLY A 311 -25.09 7.87 11.16
C GLY A 311 -26.21 8.24 12.15
N ASP A 312 -26.21 7.64 13.35
CA ASP A 312 -27.13 8.00 14.41
C ASP A 312 -26.56 9.13 15.29
N ASN A 313 -27.37 10.15 15.53
CA ASN A 313 -27.00 11.29 16.37
C ASN A 313 -28.25 11.93 16.96
N LEU A 314 -28.08 12.56 18.11
CA LEU A 314 -29.16 13.29 18.74
C LEU A 314 -29.61 14.45 17.83
N THR A 315 -30.90 14.49 17.49
CA THR A 315 -31.44 15.48 16.52
C THR A 315 -31.18 16.93 16.93
N SER A 316 -31.21 17.22 18.24
CA SER A 316 -30.89 18.55 18.78
C SER A 316 -29.42 18.96 18.60
N ASP A 317 -28.52 17.99 18.41
CA ASP A 317 -27.08 18.22 18.23
C ASP A 317 -26.70 18.43 16.76
N ASN A 318 -27.49 17.95 15.80
CA ASN A 318 -27.19 18.03 14.36
C ASN A 318 -26.87 19.46 13.87
N ALA A 319 -27.62 20.47 14.33
CA ALA A 319 -27.39 21.86 13.97
C ALA A 319 -26.05 22.39 14.51
N ARG A 320 -25.58 21.85 15.65
CA ARG A 320 -24.28 22.18 16.22
C ARG A 320 -23.15 21.43 15.49
N CYS A 321 -23.35 20.17 15.14
CA CYS A 321 -22.40 19.39 14.34
C CYS A 321 -22.05 20.10 13.04
N VAL A 322 -23.05 20.53 12.27
CA VAL A 322 -22.81 21.22 10.98
C VAL A 322 -21.94 22.46 11.17
N LYS A 323 -22.23 23.30 12.17
CA LYS A 323 -21.43 24.50 12.46
C LYS A 323 -19.98 24.17 12.83
N LEU A 324 -19.77 23.15 13.67
CA LEU A 324 -18.43 22.74 14.08
C LEU A 324 -17.65 22.10 12.92
N VAL A 325 -18.31 21.34 12.06
CA VAL A 325 -17.69 20.81 10.83
C VAL A 325 -17.28 21.95 9.90
N GLU A 326 -18.13 22.97 9.73
CA GLU A 326 -17.77 24.18 8.96
C GLU A 326 -16.58 24.95 9.55
N GLU A 327 -16.47 25.04 10.87
CA GLU A 327 -15.31 25.63 11.54
C GLU A 327 -14.05 24.77 11.36
N LEU A 328 -14.18 23.46 11.51
CA LEU A 328 -13.07 22.52 11.36
C LEU A 328 -12.56 22.48 9.91
N MET A 329 -13.43 22.58 8.92
CA MET A 329 -13.04 22.66 7.50
C MET A 329 -12.22 23.92 7.18
N LYS A 330 -12.45 25.04 7.87
CA LYS A 330 -11.66 26.28 7.64
C LYS A 330 -10.20 26.13 8.06
N VAL A 331 -9.93 25.26 9.02
CA VAL A 331 -8.58 25.00 9.54
C VAL A 331 -7.97 23.71 8.98
N SER A 332 -8.75 22.88 8.29
CA SER A 332 -8.30 21.60 7.75
C SER A 332 -8.10 21.63 6.23
N ASN A 333 -7.28 20.70 5.74
CA ASN A 333 -7.05 20.52 4.30
C ASN A 333 -8.20 19.71 3.66
N MET A 334 -8.80 18.82 4.45
CA MET A 334 -9.92 17.97 4.05
C MET A 334 -10.69 17.56 5.31
N PHE A 335 -11.99 17.28 5.17
CA PHE A 335 -12.76 16.56 6.18
C PHE A 335 -13.35 15.29 5.57
N GLY A 336 -13.02 14.14 6.16
CA GLY A 336 -13.51 12.83 5.73
C GLY A 336 -14.58 12.29 6.67
N TYR A 337 -15.75 11.94 6.14
CA TYR A 337 -16.83 11.28 6.89
C TYR A 337 -17.13 9.88 6.36
N GLY A 338 -16.90 8.87 7.18
CA GLY A 338 -17.28 7.48 6.91
C GLY A 338 -18.56 7.11 7.65
N GLU A 339 -19.63 6.81 6.92
CA GLU A 339 -20.85 6.27 7.52
C GLU A 339 -20.90 4.75 7.33
N VAL A 340 -20.95 3.99 8.42
CA VAL A 340 -21.11 2.54 8.34
C VAL A 340 -22.60 2.20 8.40
N ASN A 341 -23.17 1.85 7.25
CA ASN A 341 -24.61 1.67 7.10
C ASN A 341 -24.95 0.46 6.22
N GLN A 342 -24.80 -0.74 6.78
CA GLN A 342 -25.05 -2.01 6.09
C GLN A 342 -26.50 -2.16 5.60
N TYR A 343 -27.47 -1.69 6.38
CA TYR A 343 -28.90 -1.90 6.13
C TYR A 343 -29.61 -0.70 5.49
N ASN A 344 -28.85 0.30 5.02
CA ASN A 344 -29.38 1.54 4.45
C ASN A 344 -30.42 2.22 5.38
N ARG A 345 -30.12 2.23 6.69
CA ARG A 345 -30.91 2.89 7.72
C ARG A 345 -30.96 4.40 7.46
N HIS A 346 -32.02 5.04 7.94
CA HIS A 346 -32.13 6.49 7.82
C HIS A 346 -31.09 7.19 8.70
N SER A 347 -30.06 7.77 8.09
CA SER A 347 -29.02 8.54 8.77
C SER A 347 -29.47 9.97 9.02
N THR A 348 -29.45 10.38 10.29
CA THR A 348 -29.79 11.75 10.69
C THR A 348 -28.64 12.71 10.38
N LEU A 349 -27.40 12.24 10.54
CA LEU A 349 -26.18 13.00 10.24
C LEU A 349 -26.01 13.25 8.75
N MET A 350 -26.14 12.22 7.91
CA MET A 350 -25.99 12.40 6.46
C MET A 350 -27.05 13.35 5.90
N THR A 351 -28.26 13.30 6.44
CA THR A 351 -29.33 14.25 6.07
C THR A 351 -28.94 15.69 6.43
N ALA A 352 -28.27 15.90 7.57
CA ALA A 352 -27.73 17.20 7.94
C ALA A 352 -26.54 17.62 7.05
N TYR A 353 -25.65 16.69 6.71
CA TYR A 353 -24.44 16.94 5.92
C TYR A 353 -24.68 17.12 4.43
N LYS A 354 -25.80 16.63 3.88
CA LYS A 354 -26.20 16.90 2.48
C LYS A 354 -26.24 18.38 2.11
N ASN A 355 -26.44 19.26 3.08
CA ASN A 355 -26.47 20.70 2.85
C ASN A 355 -25.06 21.32 2.78
N ILE A 356 -24.02 20.61 3.21
CA ILE A 356 -22.63 21.06 3.17
C ILE A 356 -22.13 20.88 1.74
N LYS A 357 -22.04 21.98 0.99
CA LYS A 357 -21.48 22.03 -0.37
C LYS A 357 -20.08 22.63 -0.34
N HIS A 358 -19.13 21.89 0.23
CA HIS A 358 -17.73 22.31 0.30
C HIS A 358 -16.83 21.29 -0.41
N GLU A 359 -15.89 21.74 -1.24
CA GLU A 359 -14.99 20.87 -2.02
C GLU A 359 -14.09 20.00 -1.12
N GLN A 360 -13.78 20.50 0.08
CA GLN A 360 -12.97 19.79 1.08
C GLN A 360 -13.74 18.73 1.87
N PHE A 361 -15.08 18.71 1.78
CA PHE A 361 -15.91 17.71 2.45
C PHE A 361 -16.01 16.46 1.58
N ARG A 362 -15.42 15.36 2.03
CA ARG A 362 -15.53 14.05 1.38
C ARG A 362 -16.27 13.09 2.31
N TYR A 363 -17.17 12.29 1.76
CA TYR A 363 -17.86 11.25 2.52
C TYR A 363 -17.93 9.94 1.75
N TYR A 364 -18.03 8.83 2.48
CA TYR A 364 -18.21 7.50 1.92
C TYR A 364 -19.16 6.68 2.81
N ILE A 365 -20.06 5.91 2.21
CA ILE A 365 -21.00 5.04 2.92
C ILE A 365 -20.54 3.60 2.76
N LEU A 366 -20.17 2.96 3.86
CA LEU A 366 -19.69 1.57 3.89
C LEU A 366 -20.87 0.62 4.12
N LYS A 367 -21.12 -0.27 3.16
CA LYS A 367 -22.20 -1.26 3.19
C LYS A 367 -21.67 -2.69 3.30
N GLN A 368 -20.55 -2.97 2.63
CA GLN A 368 -19.90 -4.27 2.55
C GLN A 368 -18.47 -4.18 3.06
N LYS A 369 -17.85 -5.31 3.41
CA LYS A 369 -16.46 -5.31 3.89
C LYS A 369 -15.50 -4.63 2.89
N ALA A 370 -15.59 -5.01 1.62
CA ALA A 370 -14.78 -4.45 0.52
C ALA A 370 -14.85 -2.91 0.41
N ASP A 371 -15.89 -2.28 0.96
CA ASP A 371 -16.00 -0.82 0.97
C ASP A 371 -14.90 -0.13 1.79
N VAL A 372 -14.22 -0.81 2.72
CA VAL A 372 -13.06 -0.21 3.42
C VAL A 372 -11.98 0.18 2.42
N PHE A 373 -11.65 -0.72 1.49
CA PHE A 373 -10.66 -0.47 0.44
C PHE A 373 -11.09 0.69 -0.48
N HIS A 374 -12.36 0.70 -0.90
CA HIS A 374 -12.88 1.76 -1.74
C HIS A 374 -12.96 3.11 -1.02
N ALA A 375 -13.29 3.11 0.27
CA ALA A 375 -13.29 4.31 1.11
C ALA A 375 -11.87 4.88 1.24
N MET A 376 -10.86 4.03 1.52
CA MET A 376 -9.45 4.47 1.54
C MET A 376 -9.06 5.10 0.20
N LYS A 377 -9.38 4.45 -0.92
CA LYS A 377 -9.08 4.98 -2.26
C LYS A 377 -9.82 6.29 -2.56
N SER A 378 -11.03 6.46 -2.05
CA SER A 378 -11.81 7.70 -2.21
C SER A 378 -11.22 8.85 -1.40
N PHE A 379 -10.88 8.59 -0.13
CA PHE A 379 -10.34 9.60 0.76
C PHE A 379 -8.90 9.98 0.42
N PHE A 380 -8.04 9.00 0.13
CA PHE A 380 -6.61 9.18 -0.17
C PHE A 380 -6.33 9.12 -1.68
N LYS A 381 -7.28 9.56 -2.50
CA LYS A 381 -7.08 9.65 -3.95
C LYS A 381 -6.04 10.72 -4.25
N GLN A 382 -5.08 10.37 -5.10
CA GLN A 382 -4.23 11.34 -5.77
C GLN A 382 -5.12 12.26 -6.62
N GLU A 383 -5.24 13.52 -6.24
CA GLU A 383 -5.75 14.53 -7.16
C GLU A 383 -4.66 14.73 -8.20
N GLU A 384 -4.96 14.43 -9.46
CA GLU A 384 -4.14 14.94 -10.57
C GLU A 384 -4.14 16.45 -10.40
N ASP A 385 -2.95 16.98 -10.13
CA ASP A 385 -2.68 18.38 -9.93
C ASP A 385 -3.22 19.12 -11.17
N ASN A 386 -4.45 19.65 -11.07
CA ASN A 386 -5.09 20.36 -12.17
C ASN A 386 -4.20 21.57 -12.45
N GLY A 387 -3.45 21.47 -13.55
CA GLY A 387 -2.30 22.29 -13.88
C GLY A 387 -2.41 23.75 -13.44
N LYS A 388 -1.73 24.08 -12.34
CA LYS A 388 -1.09 25.39 -12.22
C LYS A 388 0.34 25.21 -12.70
N MET A 389 0.52 25.25 -14.02
CA MET A 389 1.79 25.69 -14.59
C MET A 389 2.06 27.07 -13.98
N TYR A 390 3.02 27.14 -13.05
CA TYR A 390 3.63 28.40 -12.68
C TYR A 390 4.47 28.83 -13.89
N ALA A 391 4.01 29.89 -14.55
CA ALA A 391 4.74 30.61 -15.60
C ALA A 391 5.91 31.40 -15.02
#